data_AF-A0A6N6MXB5-F1
#
_entry.id   AF-A0A6N6MXB5-F1
#
_cell.length_a   1.000
_cell.length_b   1.000
_cell.length_c   1.000
_cell.angle_alpha   90.00
_cell.angle_beta   90.00
_cell.angle_gamma   90.00
#
_symmetry.space_group_name_H-M   'P 1'
#
loop_
_entity.id
_entity.type
_entity.pdbx_description
1 polymer ?
#
loop_
_entity_poly.entity_id
_entity_poly.type
_entity_poly.pdbx_seq_one_letter_code
_entity_poly.pdbx_strand_id
1 'polypeptide(L)'
;MATLKEFEEALREHGMNMALALLERLRERDRATRTVKPARRLTGQKMTPELARAILDLHASTGMTQQEIAFKVGVNQGRVNEVIKRGKWLSDDPHAPEAVARDRALARLRGDPKPRKTARAAKPAARKDKAAATPRRQGSQGQLVFGDL
;
A
#
# COMPACT_ATOMS: atom_id res chain seq x y z
N MET A 1 9.81 -25.13 24.05
CA MET A 1 10.16 -23.70 24.28
C MET A 1 8.88 -23.00 24.68
N ALA A 2 8.80 -22.47 25.90
CA ALA A 2 7.57 -21.91 26.41
C ALA A 2 7.25 -20.57 25.74
N THR A 3 6.01 -20.38 25.28
CA THR A 3 5.55 -19.11 24.73
C THR A 3 5.15 -18.13 25.84
N LEU A 4 5.16 -16.81 25.56
CA LEU A 4 4.74 -15.79 26.54
C LEU A 4 3.30 -16.04 27.05
N LYS A 5 2.45 -16.62 26.19
CA LYS A 5 1.07 -16.99 26.54
C LYS A 5 1.00 -18.14 27.55
N GLU A 6 1.83 -19.16 27.36
CA GLU A 6 1.91 -20.29 28.29
C GLU A 6 2.41 -19.84 29.68
N PHE A 7 3.27 -18.84 29.74
CA PHE A 7 3.71 -18.23 31.00
C PHE A 7 2.60 -17.41 31.69
N GLU A 8 1.82 -16.63 30.93
CA GLU A 8 0.65 -15.91 31.45
C GLU A 8 -0.44 -16.87 31.96
N GLU A 9 -0.64 -17.99 31.27
CA GLU A 9 -1.57 -19.05 31.68
C GLU A 9 -1.12 -19.71 32.99
N ALA A 10 0.16 -20.09 33.11
CA ALA A 10 0.71 -20.65 34.34
C ALA A 10 0.58 -19.68 35.54
N LEU A 11 0.82 -18.37 35.33
CA LEU A 11 0.65 -17.35 36.36
C LEU A 11 -0.82 -17.18 36.78
N ARG A 12 -1.75 -17.33 35.84
CA ARG A 12 -3.20 -17.29 36.10
C ARG A 12 -3.66 -18.52 36.88
N GLU A 13 -3.19 -19.70 36.52
CA GLU A 13 -3.46 -20.95 37.24
C GLU A 13 -2.95 -20.92 38.68
N HIS A 14 -1.79 -20.29 38.92
CA HIS A 14 -1.20 -20.17 40.25
C HIS A 14 -1.74 -18.95 41.04
N GLY A 15 -2.71 -18.20 40.50
CA GLY A 15 -3.33 -17.06 41.18
C GLY A 15 -2.38 -15.88 41.44
N MET A 16 -1.29 -15.77 40.68
CA MET A 16 -0.23 -14.77 40.88
C MET A 16 -0.62 -13.42 40.27
N ASN A 17 -1.70 -12.81 40.78
CA ASN A 17 -2.31 -11.59 40.26
C ASN A 17 -1.35 -10.39 40.21
N MET A 18 -0.40 -10.30 41.16
CA MET A 18 0.63 -9.26 41.15
C MET A 18 1.62 -9.41 40.00
N ALA A 19 1.96 -10.63 39.61
CA ALA A 19 2.85 -10.90 38.49
C ALA A 19 2.16 -10.58 37.15
N LEU A 20 0.86 -10.88 37.04
CA LEU A 20 0.05 -10.51 35.88
C LEU A 20 -0.04 -8.97 35.72
N ALA A 21 -0.29 -8.24 36.81
CA ALA A 21 -0.32 -6.77 36.78
C ALA A 21 1.03 -6.14 36.37
N LEU A 22 2.15 -6.77 36.75
CA LEU A 22 3.48 -6.35 36.32
C LEU A 22 3.72 -6.61 34.82
N LEU A 23 3.28 -7.77 34.30
CA LEU A 23 3.35 -8.08 32.87
C LEU A 23 2.54 -7.11 32.02
N GLU A 24 1.35 -6.72 32.48
CA GLU A 24 0.52 -5.73 31.79
C GLU A 24 1.22 -4.37 31.69
N ARG A 25 1.79 -3.87 32.79
CA ARG A 25 2.56 -2.61 32.80
C ARG A 25 3.79 -2.67 31.88
N LEU A 26 4.48 -3.81 31.83
CA LEU A 26 5.61 -4.00 30.93
C LEU A 26 5.16 -3.98 29.46
N ARG A 27 4.02 -4.61 29.16
CA ARG A 27 3.43 -4.64 27.82
C ARG A 27 2.93 -3.26 27.36
N GLU A 28 2.40 -2.46 28.28
CA GLU A 28 2.04 -1.06 28.02
C GLU A 28 3.26 -0.22 27.68
N ARG A 29 4.35 -0.36 28.44
CA ARG A 29 5.63 0.30 28.14
C ARG A 29 6.19 -0.13 26.79
N ASP A 30 6.19 -1.43 26.51
CA ASP A 30 6.71 -1.96 25.25
C ASP A 30 5.89 -1.46 24.05
N ARG A 31 4.56 -1.44 24.15
CA ARG A 31 3.67 -0.82 23.16
C ARG A 31 3.97 0.67 22.97
N ALA A 32 4.20 1.41 24.05
CA ALA A 32 4.52 2.84 23.97
C ALA A 32 5.87 3.09 23.28
N THR A 33 6.84 2.18 23.44
CA THR A 33 8.15 2.25 22.77
C THR A 33 8.17 1.60 21.38
N ARG A 34 7.10 0.88 21.00
CA ARG A 34 7.00 0.19 19.72
C ARG A 34 6.88 1.21 18.59
N THR A 35 8.03 1.59 18.05
CA THR A 35 8.10 2.37 16.82
C THR A 35 7.89 1.45 15.62
N VAL A 36 6.68 1.47 15.04
CA VAL A 36 6.44 0.84 13.75
C VAL A 36 7.08 1.71 12.69
N LYS A 37 8.35 1.44 12.35
CA LYS A 37 8.98 2.08 11.19
C LYS A 37 8.12 1.78 9.97
N PRO A 38 7.62 2.80 9.24
CA PRO A 38 6.84 2.55 8.04
C PRO A 38 7.66 1.66 7.12
N ALA A 39 7.06 0.58 6.63
CA ALA A 39 7.72 -0.34 5.73
C ALA A 39 8.31 0.48 4.59
N ARG A 40 9.64 0.54 4.50
CA ARG A 40 10.32 1.19 3.38
C ARG A 40 9.80 0.46 2.16
N ARG A 41 9.03 1.17 1.33
CA ARG A 41 8.71 0.67 0.00
C ARG A 41 10.07 0.41 -0.62
N LEU A 42 10.41 -0.86 -0.81
CA LEU A 42 11.57 -1.23 -1.60
C LEU A 42 11.23 -0.67 -2.99
N THR A 43 11.68 0.56 -3.28
CA THR A 43 11.58 1.16 -4.59
C THR A 43 12.56 0.37 -5.42
N GLY A 44 12.16 -0.84 -5.79
CA GLY A 44 12.93 -1.69 -6.67
C GLY A 44 13.18 -0.94 -7.96
N GLN A 45 14.29 -1.28 -8.60
CA GLN A 45 14.71 -0.74 -9.88
C GLN A 45 13.50 -0.61 -10.82
N LYS A 46 13.38 0.55 -11.50
CA LYS A 46 12.30 0.76 -12.47
C LYS A 46 12.45 -0.30 -13.56
N MET A 47 11.32 -0.87 -14.00
CA MET A 47 11.36 -1.86 -15.07
C MET A 47 11.79 -1.21 -16.38
N THR A 48 12.71 -1.90 -17.07
CA THR A 48 13.20 -1.57 -18.40
C THR A 48 13.12 -2.83 -19.27
N PRO A 49 13.07 -2.68 -20.61
CA PRO A 49 13.05 -3.83 -21.51
C PRO A 49 14.27 -4.74 -21.38
N GLU A 50 15.45 -4.16 -21.21
CA GLU A 50 16.67 -4.92 -20.95
C GLU A 50 16.59 -5.75 -19.67
N LEU A 51 16.00 -5.17 -18.61
CA LEU A 51 15.84 -5.85 -17.33
C LEU A 51 14.80 -6.97 -17.42
N ALA A 52 13.75 -6.79 -18.24
CA ALA A 52 12.76 -7.83 -18.51
C ALA A 52 13.38 -9.01 -19.29
N ARG A 53 14.25 -8.74 -20.27
CA ARG A 53 15.02 -9.78 -20.98
C ARG A 53 15.92 -10.56 -20.03
N ALA A 54 16.69 -9.85 -19.19
CA ALA A 54 17.55 -10.48 -18.19
C ALA A 54 16.77 -11.34 -17.17
N ILE A 55 15.55 -10.93 -16.81
CA ILE A 55 14.66 -11.73 -15.95
C ILE A 55 14.23 -13.03 -16.63
N LEU A 56 13.87 -12.99 -17.92
CA LEU A 56 13.53 -14.19 -18.67
C LEU A 56 14.73 -15.14 -18.80
N ASP A 57 15.91 -14.60 -19.09
CA ASP A 57 17.14 -15.38 -19.21
C ASP A 57 17.49 -16.07 -17.88
N LEU A 58 17.40 -15.35 -16.75
CA LEU A 58 17.61 -15.90 -15.41
C LEU A 58 16.60 -16.99 -15.06
N HIS A 59 15.33 -16.80 -15.44
CA HIS A 59 14.29 -17.79 -15.17
C HIS A 59 14.47 -19.07 -15.99
N ALA A 60 14.80 -18.93 -17.28
CA ALA A 60 15.02 -20.05 -18.19
C ALA A 60 16.31 -20.83 -17.85
N SER A 61 17.40 -20.13 -17.51
CA SER A 61 18.72 -20.75 -17.31
C SER A 61 18.93 -21.37 -15.94
N THR A 62 18.36 -20.78 -14.88
CA THR A 62 18.75 -21.10 -13.50
C THR A 62 17.65 -21.81 -12.71
N GLY A 63 16.41 -21.85 -13.20
CA GLY A 63 15.27 -22.44 -12.48
C GLY A 63 14.93 -21.73 -11.16
N MET A 64 15.50 -20.54 -10.94
CA MET A 64 15.27 -19.75 -9.73
C MET A 64 13.80 -19.39 -9.58
N THR A 65 13.34 -19.33 -8.33
CA THR A 65 12.02 -18.84 -8.00
C THR A 65 11.90 -17.35 -8.31
N GLN A 66 10.68 -16.88 -8.54
CA GLN A 66 10.43 -15.46 -8.84
C GLN A 66 10.88 -14.53 -7.70
N GLN A 67 10.87 -15.01 -6.45
CA GLN A 67 11.34 -14.26 -5.29
C GLN A 67 12.86 -14.11 -5.30
N GLU A 68 13.58 -15.18 -5.65
CA GLU A 68 15.04 -15.15 -5.77
C GLU A 68 15.49 -14.25 -6.92
N ILE A 69 14.82 -14.33 -8.08
CA ILE A 69 15.08 -13.42 -9.21
C ILE A 69 14.78 -11.98 -8.80
N ALA A 70 13.65 -11.74 -8.12
CA ALA A 70 13.29 -10.41 -7.63
C ALA A 70 14.34 -9.84 -6.67
N PHE A 71 14.88 -10.66 -5.77
CA PHE A 71 15.93 -10.26 -4.84
C PHE A 71 17.25 -9.96 -5.57
N LYS A 72 17.67 -10.85 -6.48
CA LYS A 72 18.91 -10.72 -7.26
C LYS A 72 18.91 -9.49 -8.17
N VAL A 73 17.77 -9.23 -8.82
CA VAL A 73 17.60 -8.13 -9.78
C VAL A 73 17.16 -6.83 -9.08
N GLY A 74 16.79 -6.88 -7.80
CA GLY A 74 16.37 -5.70 -7.04
C GLY A 74 15.00 -5.15 -7.45
N VAL A 75 14.08 -6.02 -7.86
CA VAL A 75 12.72 -5.67 -8.33
C VAL A 75 11.65 -6.34 -7.46
N ASN A 76 10.39 -5.97 -7.63
CA ASN A 76 9.29 -6.60 -6.91
C ASN A 76 8.92 -7.95 -7.57
N GLN A 77 8.62 -8.98 -6.78
CA GLN A 77 8.21 -10.30 -7.29
C GLN A 77 7.00 -10.24 -8.22
N GLY A 78 6.03 -9.34 -7.97
CA GLY A 78 4.89 -9.14 -8.87
C GLY A 78 5.31 -8.66 -10.27
N ARG A 79 6.36 -7.85 -10.37
CA ARG A 79 6.92 -7.40 -11.66
C ARG A 79 7.58 -8.55 -12.41
N VAL A 80 8.35 -9.39 -11.71
CA VAL A 80 8.95 -10.61 -12.28
C VAL A 80 7.87 -11.54 -12.82
N ASN A 81 6.78 -11.74 -12.07
CA ASN A 81 5.66 -12.57 -12.51
C ASN A 81 4.97 -12.00 -13.77
N GLU A 82 4.81 -10.68 -13.86
CA GLU A 82 4.23 -10.03 -15.04
C GLU A 82 5.12 -10.12 -16.28
N VAL A 83 6.44 -10.04 -16.12
CA VAL A 83 7.42 -10.32 -17.19
C VAL A 83 7.30 -11.76 -17.66
N ILE A 84 7.32 -12.74 -16.74
CA ILE A 84 7.29 -14.17 -17.08
C ILE A 84 5.94 -14.57 -17.69
N LYS A 85 4.80 -14.16 -17.09
CA LYS A 85 3.47 -14.61 -17.52
C LYS A 85 2.91 -13.84 -18.71
N ARG A 86 3.25 -12.57 -18.85
CA ARG A 86 2.59 -11.66 -19.81
C ARG A 86 3.57 -10.95 -20.75
N GLY A 87 4.88 -11.14 -20.57
CA GLY A 87 5.88 -10.49 -21.41
C GLY A 87 5.88 -8.97 -21.30
N LYS A 88 5.37 -8.41 -20.20
CA LYS A 88 5.34 -6.95 -20.01
C LYS A 88 6.77 -6.39 -20.00
N TRP A 89 6.90 -5.13 -20.40
CA TRP A 89 8.18 -4.44 -20.59
C TRP A 89 9.08 -4.98 -21.71
N LEU A 90 8.76 -6.07 -22.42
CA LEU A 90 9.61 -6.60 -23.51
C LEU A 90 9.48 -5.85 -24.83
N SER A 91 8.34 -5.17 -25.05
CA SER A 91 8.10 -4.45 -26.29
C SER A 91 8.83 -3.10 -26.26
N ASP A 92 9.66 -2.87 -27.28
CA ASP A 92 10.31 -1.58 -27.57
C ASP A 92 9.36 -0.64 -28.34
N ASP A 93 8.05 -0.94 -28.39
CA ASP A 93 7.05 -0.08 -29.01
C ASP A 93 7.01 1.30 -28.30
N PRO A 94 7.39 2.39 -28.99
CA PRO A 94 7.40 3.74 -28.42
C PRO A 94 6.01 4.22 -27.96
N HIS A 95 4.93 3.57 -28.41
CA HIS A 95 3.55 3.90 -28.05
C HIS A 95 2.99 3.02 -26.93
N ALA A 96 3.76 2.07 -26.41
CA ALA A 96 3.33 1.29 -25.26
C ALA A 96 3.08 2.21 -24.04
N PRO A 97 1.99 2.02 -23.27
CA PRO A 97 1.69 2.88 -22.12
C PRO A 97 2.81 2.88 -21.07
N GLU A 98 3.59 1.79 -21.02
CA GLU A 98 4.77 1.63 -20.16
C GLU A 98 5.96 2.49 -20.62
N ALA A 99 6.20 2.59 -21.93
CA ALA A 99 7.23 3.43 -22.53
C ALA A 99 6.89 4.92 -22.36
N VAL A 100 5.64 5.32 -22.66
CA VAL A 100 5.16 6.69 -22.46
C VAL A 100 5.25 7.10 -20.98
N ALA A 101 4.93 6.20 -20.04
CA ALA A 101 5.08 6.48 -18.61
C ALA A 101 6.55 6.64 -18.20
N ARG A 102 7.47 5.85 -18.78
CA ARG A 102 8.92 5.94 -18.54
C ARG A 102 9.49 7.24 -19.10
N ASP A 103 9.20 7.58 -20.35
CA ASP A 103 9.71 8.78 -21.01
C ASP A 103 9.15 10.04 -20.37
N ARG A 104 7.87 10.03 -20.00
CA ARG A 104 7.26 11.12 -19.22
C ARG A 104 7.89 11.26 -17.84
N ALA A 105 8.33 10.17 -17.20
CA ALA A 105 9.02 10.22 -15.93
C ALA A 105 10.48 10.67 -16.07
N LEU A 106 11.17 10.25 -17.14
CA LEU A 106 12.54 10.66 -17.45
C LEU A 106 12.61 12.14 -17.84
N ALA A 107 11.65 12.61 -18.64
CA ALA A 107 11.51 14.03 -19.01
C ALA A 107 11.25 14.93 -17.80
N ARG A 108 10.52 14.44 -16.78
CA ARG A 108 10.33 15.16 -15.51
C ARG A 108 11.56 15.20 -14.60
N LEU A 109 12.51 14.29 -14.80
CA LEU A 109 13.78 14.26 -14.07
C LEU A 109 14.87 15.06 -14.80
N ARG A 110 14.81 15.15 -16.13
CA ARG A 110 15.73 15.94 -16.97
C ARG A 110 15.35 17.41 -17.09
N GLY A 111 14.06 17.76 -17.01
CA GLY A 111 13.61 19.14 -16.88
C GLY A 111 13.65 19.58 -15.41
N ASP A 112 14.13 20.79 -15.16
CA ASP A 112 14.28 21.42 -13.84
C ASP A 112 13.12 21.12 -12.86
N PRO A 113 13.40 21.04 -11.54
CA PRO A 113 12.42 20.68 -10.54
C PRO A 113 11.34 21.74 -10.47
N LYS A 114 10.22 21.52 -11.17
CA LYS A 114 9.04 22.37 -11.02
C LYS A 114 8.63 22.34 -9.54
N PRO A 115 8.51 23.50 -8.87
CA PRO A 115 8.21 23.53 -7.45
C PRO A 115 6.91 22.77 -7.19
N ARG A 116 6.97 21.91 -6.17
CA ARG A 116 5.83 21.18 -5.63
C ARG A 116 4.65 22.15 -5.52
N LYS A 117 3.59 21.92 -6.30
CA LYS A 117 2.29 22.52 -5.97
C LYS A 117 1.88 21.92 -4.64
N THR A 118 2.08 22.75 -3.62
CA THR A 118 1.60 22.59 -2.26
C THR A 118 0.11 22.32 -2.27
N ALA A 119 -0.29 21.58 -1.25
CA ALA A 119 -1.64 21.14 -0.98
C ALA A 119 -2.69 22.26 -0.98
N ARG A 120 -3.94 21.84 -1.23
CA ARG A 120 -5.20 22.45 -0.78
C ARG A 120 -5.45 23.92 -1.19
N ALA A 121 -6.29 24.09 -2.21
CA ALA A 121 -7.30 25.15 -2.23
C ALA A 121 -8.66 24.42 -2.12
N ALA A 122 -9.23 24.31 -0.92
CA ALA A 122 -10.13 25.30 -0.34
C ALA A 122 -11.39 25.48 -1.21
N LYS A 123 -12.50 24.91 -0.72
CA LYS A 123 -13.87 25.20 -1.18
C LYS A 123 -14.08 26.73 -1.27
N PRO A 124 -14.77 27.24 -2.30
CA PRO A 124 -15.45 28.51 -2.18
C PRO A 124 -16.90 28.26 -1.74
N ALA A 125 -17.21 28.67 -0.51
CA ALA A 125 -18.58 28.86 -0.04
C ALA A 125 -18.96 30.34 -0.16
N ALA A 126 -20.02 30.57 -0.94
CA ALA A 126 -21.05 31.61 -0.82
C ALA A 126 -20.72 33.11 -1.01
N ARG A 127 -21.46 33.73 -1.95
CA ARG A 127 -22.37 34.90 -1.80
C ARG A 127 -23.15 35.06 -3.13
N LYS A 128 -24.45 34.68 -3.20
CA LYS A 128 -25.67 35.54 -3.18
C LYS A 128 -25.57 36.71 -4.19
N ASP A 129 -26.45 36.82 -5.20
CA ASP A 129 -27.86 37.23 -5.03
C ASP A 129 -28.87 36.79 -6.12
N LYS A 130 -30.06 36.39 -5.60
CA LYS A 130 -31.47 36.64 -5.98
C LYS A 130 -32.10 36.29 -7.36
N ALA A 131 -33.25 35.61 -7.20
CA ALA A 131 -34.53 35.63 -7.92
C ALA A 131 -34.80 34.42 -8.86
N ALA A 132 -35.94 33.73 -8.87
CA ALA A 132 -37.14 33.65 -8.05
C ALA A 132 -37.96 32.44 -8.59
N ALA A 133 -38.52 31.58 -7.71
CA ALA A 133 -39.78 30.81 -7.89
C ALA A 133 -39.83 29.58 -6.97
N THR A 134 -40.77 29.60 -6.02
CA THR A 134 -41.21 28.53 -5.10
C THR A 134 -42.38 27.72 -5.76
N PRO A 135 -43.00 26.70 -5.11
CA PRO A 135 -42.47 25.43 -4.61
C PRO A 135 -43.33 24.21 -5.07
N ARG A 136 -42.87 22.96 -4.90
CA ARG A 136 -43.81 21.84 -4.65
C ARG A 136 -43.20 20.78 -3.74
N ARG A 137 -43.79 20.65 -2.54
CA ARG A 137 -43.64 19.53 -1.61
C ARG A 137 -44.53 18.38 -2.04
N GLN A 138 -43.98 17.17 -2.04
CA GLN A 138 -44.61 15.85 -1.78
C GLN A 138 -43.39 14.91 -1.67
N GLY A 139 -43.10 14.15 -0.62
CA GLY A 139 -43.92 13.59 0.44
C GLY A 139 -43.72 12.06 0.39
N SER A 140 -43.33 11.45 1.52
CA SER A 140 -43.33 9.99 1.82
C SER A 140 -42.40 9.10 0.95
N GLN A 141 -41.81 7.97 1.37
CA GLN A 141 -41.84 7.13 2.57
C GLN A 141 -40.77 6.04 2.34
N GLY A 142 -40.21 5.48 3.41
CA GLY A 142 -39.30 4.34 3.31
C GLY A 142 -38.68 3.96 4.66
N GLN A 143 -39.55 3.79 5.67
CA GLN A 143 -39.20 3.25 6.98
C GLN A 143 -38.60 1.84 6.84
N LEU A 144 -37.47 1.61 7.48
CA LEU A 144 -36.93 0.27 7.73
C LEU A 144 -37.56 -0.25 9.04
N VAL A 145 -38.34 -1.32 8.91
CA VAL A 145 -38.92 -2.07 10.03
C VAL A 145 -37.91 -3.12 10.49
N PHE A 146 -37.54 -3.09 11.77
CA PHE A 146 -36.90 -4.22 12.46
C PHE A 146 -38.00 -5.13 13.00
N GLY A 147 -38.00 -6.39 12.57
CA GLY A 147 -38.85 -7.47 13.09
C GLY A 147 -38.04 -8.36 14.03
N ASP A 148 -38.59 -8.52 15.22
CA ASP A 148 -38.20 -9.42 16.31
C ASP A 148 -38.77 -10.82 16.02
N LEU A 149 -37.98 -11.87 16.25
CA LEU A 149 -38.39 -13.27 16.32
C LEU A 149 -37.48 -14.02 17.30
#